data_AF-A0A946URL2-F1
#
_entry.id   AF-A0A946URL2-F1
#
_cell.length_a   1.000
_cell.length_b   1.000
_cell.length_c   1.000
_cell.angle_alpha   90.00
_cell.angle_beta   90.00
_cell.angle_gamma   90.00
#
_symmetry.space_group_name_H-M   'P 1'
#
loop_
_entity.id
_entity.type
_entity.pdbx_description
1 polymer ?
#
loop_
_entity_poly.entity_id
_entity_poly.type
_entity_poly.pdbx_seq_one_letter_code
_entity_poly.pdbx_strand_id
1 'polypeptide(L)'
;MSKKKNVVKAIVGGGSTFSRIWIVPVAAVLIGLWMTYAHWSSQGPLIRISFVSGEGIEAGKTKVRRKNVDIGEVLELSLSEDTDNVVLSVRVYKHAADLLREDSKFWVVRPRIGKGGVSGLSTLLSGAYIEMSPGSSDETAREFT
;
A
#
# COMPACT_ATOMS: atom_id res chain seq x y z
N MET A 1 -15.24 86.13 4.83
CA MET A 1 -16.21 85.33 5.59
C MET A 1 -15.99 83.86 5.23
N SER A 2 -15.50 83.08 6.21
CA SER A 2 -14.92 81.75 6.05
C SER A 2 -15.99 80.67 5.96
N LYS A 3 -15.85 79.71 5.03
CA LYS A 3 -16.64 78.47 5.06
C LYS A 3 -15.70 77.27 4.94
N LYS A 4 -15.18 76.82 6.08
CA LYS A 4 -14.49 75.53 6.20
C LYS A 4 -15.49 74.42 5.93
N LYS A 5 -15.29 73.67 4.84
CA LYS A 5 -15.99 72.40 4.61
C LYS A 5 -15.31 71.34 5.47
N ASN A 6 -15.98 70.90 6.53
CA ASN A 6 -15.55 69.76 7.33
C ASN A 6 -15.74 68.49 6.50
N VAL A 7 -14.63 67.95 5.99
CA VAL A 7 -14.62 66.65 5.33
C VAL A 7 -14.54 65.62 6.45
N VAL A 8 -15.69 65.05 6.81
CA VAL A 8 -15.75 63.95 7.78
C VAL A 8 -15.14 62.73 7.10
N LYS A 9 -13.87 62.43 7.41
CA LYS A 9 -13.19 61.25 6.90
C LYS A 9 -13.80 60.03 7.61
N ALA A 10 -14.62 59.28 6.90
CA ALA A 10 -15.15 58.00 7.40
C ALA A 10 -13.95 57.09 7.72
N ILE A 11 -13.77 56.80 9.01
CA ILE A 11 -12.87 55.74 9.45
C ILE A 11 -13.63 54.45 9.15
N VAL A 12 -13.31 53.82 8.02
CA VAL A 12 -13.77 52.46 7.74
C VAL A 12 -13.08 51.54 8.74
N GLY A 13 -13.77 51.25 9.84
CA GLY A 13 -13.42 50.14 10.72
C GLY A 13 -13.65 48.85 9.96
N GLY A 14 -12.62 48.33 9.30
CA GLY A 14 -12.60 47.02 8.68
C GLY A 14 -12.69 45.93 9.75
N GLY A 15 -13.89 45.68 10.26
CA GLY A 15 -14.17 44.53 11.11
C GLY A 15 -14.06 43.26 10.28
N SER A 16 -12.95 42.54 10.40
CA SER A 16 -12.78 41.21 9.80
C SER A 16 -13.58 40.17 10.57
N THR A 17 -14.90 40.23 10.51
CA THR A 17 -15.82 39.22 11.08
C THR A 17 -16.06 38.04 10.14
N PHE A 18 -15.16 37.78 9.20
CA PHE A 18 -15.22 36.62 8.30
C PHE A 18 -14.54 35.35 8.86
N SER A 19 -14.09 35.38 10.11
CA SER A 19 -13.15 34.36 10.61
C SER A 19 -13.78 33.17 11.35
N ARG A 20 -15.02 33.27 11.87
CA ARG A 20 -15.57 32.22 12.77
C ARG A 20 -16.48 31.19 12.09
N ILE A 21 -17.27 31.59 11.10
CA ILE A 21 -18.15 30.67 10.34
C ILE A 21 -17.32 29.76 9.42
N TRP A 22 -16.15 30.22 8.98
CA TRP A 22 -15.26 29.47 8.11
C TRP A 22 -14.44 28.38 8.81
N ILE A 23 -14.48 28.31 10.14
CA ILE A 23 -13.80 27.26 10.92
C ILE A 23 -14.33 25.88 10.54
N VAL A 24 -15.65 25.74 10.33
CA VAL A 24 -16.27 24.46 9.99
C VAL A 24 -15.85 23.97 8.60
N PRO A 25 -15.92 24.77 7.52
CA PRO A 25 -15.37 24.40 6.22
C PRO A 25 -13.88 24.08 6.24
N VAL A 26 -13.05 24.90 6.90
CA VAL A 26 -11.60 24.66 6.98
C VAL A 26 -11.30 23.39 7.75
N ALA A 27 -11.97 23.15 8.87
CA ALA A 27 -11.82 21.92 9.65
C ALA A 27 -12.22 20.70 8.82
N ALA A 28 -13.32 20.77 8.06
CA ALA A 28 -13.75 19.69 7.17
C ALA A 28 -12.71 19.38 6.09
N VAL A 29 -12.12 20.41 5.46
CA VAL A 29 -11.05 20.25 4.47
C VAL A 29 -9.79 19.66 5.11
N LEU A 30 -9.41 20.11 6.31
CA LEU A 30 -8.26 19.57 7.04
C LEU A 30 -8.45 18.09 7.40
N ILE A 31 -9.64 17.70 7.87
CA ILE A 31 -9.97 16.30 8.15
C ILE A 31 -9.91 15.48 6.86
N GLY A 32 -10.47 15.99 5.76
CA GLY A 32 -10.41 15.32 4.46
C GLY A 32 -8.97 15.09 3.99
N LEU A 33 -8.15 16.14 4.03
CA LEU A 33 -6.72 16.06 3.71
C LEU A 33 -5.99 15.06 4.60
N TRP A 34 -6.27 15.06 5.91
CA TRP A 34 -5.71 14.09 6.84
C TRP A 34 -6.12 12.66 6.46
N MET A 35 -7.41 12.39 6.23
CA MET A 35 -7.89 11.05 5.92
C MET A 35 -7.26 10.50 4.64
N THR A 36 -7.17 11.30 3.59
CA THR A 36 -6.51 10.91 2.34
C THR A 36 -5.02 10.60 2.56
N TYR A 37 -4.33 11.44 3.33
CA TYR A 37 -2.92 11.24 3.65
C TYR A 37 -2.69 9.98 4.51
N ALA A 38 -3.51 9.78 5.55
CA ALA A 38 -3.44 8.63 6.43
C ALA A 38 -3.69 7.32 5.68
N HIS A 39 -4.61 7.32 4.71
CA HIS A 39 -4.89 6.14 3.89
C HIS A 39 -3.70 5.76 3.00
N TRP A 40 -3.10 6.74 2.31
CA TRP A 40 -1.93 6.46 1.45
C TRP A 40 -0.72 6.04 2.29
N SER A 41 -0.43 6.73 3.39
CA SER A 41 0.72 6.43 4.26
C SER A 41 0.63 5.08 4.98
N SER A 42 -0.53 4.41 4.94
CA SER A 42 -0.74 3.08 5.52
C SER A 42 -0.39 1.94 4.56
N GLN A 43 -0.17 2.24 3.28
CA GLN A 43 0.20 1.23 2.29
C GLN A 43 1.67 0.85 2.48
N GLY A 44 1.95 -0.44 2.68
CA GLY A 44 3.32 -0.93 2.86
C GLY A 44 4.11 -0.96 1.54
N PRO A 45 5.40 -1.34 1.60
CA PRO A 45 6.32 -1.21 0.46
C PRO A 45 5.94 -2.11 -0.71
N LEU A 46 6.22 -1.63 -1.93
CA LEU A 46 6.22 -2.47 -3.13
C LEU A 46 7.57 -3.15 -3.28
N ILE A 47 7.54 -4.45 -3.57
CA ILE A 47 8.69 -5.26 -3.92
C ILE A 47 8.48 -5.90 -5.30
N ARG A 48 9.58 -6.16 -6.00
CA ARG A 48 9.59 -6.93 -7.24
C ARG A 48 10.22 -8.29 -6.98
N ILE A 49 9.54 -9.34 -7.42
CA ILE A 49 10.04 -10.71 -7.29
C ILE A 49 10.06 -11.33 -8.68
N SER A 50 11.23 -11.75 -9.13
CA SER A 50 11.44 -12.43 -10.40
C SER A 50 11.28 -13.94 -10.20
N PHE A 51 10.44 -14.58 -11.00
CA PHE A 51 10.26 -16.03 -10.99
C PHE A 51 10.41 -16.59 -12.40
N VAL A 52 10.86 -17.84 -12.50
CA VAL A 52 10.95 -18.56 -13.78
C VAL A 52 9.56 -18.81 -14.40
N SER A 53 8.52 -18.95 -13.58
CA SER A 53 7.14 -19.17 -14.06
C SER A 53 6.11 -18.58 -13.09
N GLY A 54 5.11 -17.90 -13.66
CA GLY A 54 3.94 -17.38 -12.96
C GLY A 54 2.77 -18.37 -12.82
N GLU A 55 2.98 -19.66 -13.12
CA GLU A 55 1.89 -20.65 -13.11
C GLU A 55 1.21 -20.76 -11.73
N GLY A 56 -0.10 -20.51 -11.72
CA GLY A 56 -0.94 -20.54 -10.52
C GLY A 56 -0.94 -19.24 -9.71
N ILE A 57 -0.25 -18.20 -10.18
CA ILE A 57 -0.23 -16.87 -9.57
C ILE A 57 -1.21 -15.96 -10.29
N GLU A 58 -2.11 -15.32 -9.55
CA GLU A 58 -3.08 -14.37 -10.06
C GLU A 58 -2.94 -13.02 -9.36
N ALA A 59 -2.84 -11.95 -10.16
CA ALA A 59 -2.85 -10.58 -9.68
C ALA A 59 -4.14 -10.28 -8.91
N GLY A 60 -4.02 -9.68 -7.72
CA GLY A 60 -5.13 -9.33 -6.83
C GLY A 60 -5.80 -10.52 -6.11
N LYS A 61 -5.30 -11.75 -6.28
CA LYS A 61 -5.80 -12.93 -5.55
C LYS A 61 -4.72 -13.66 -4.80
N THR A 62 -3.54 -13.79 -5.40
CA THR A 62 -2.43 -14.50 -4.75
C THR A 62 -1.87 -13.68 -3.60
N LYS A 63 -1.88 -14.28 -2.40
CA LYS A 63 -1.33 -13.69 -1.18
C LYS A 63 0.09 -14.17 -0.94
N VAL A 64 0.88 -13.31 -0.29
CA VAL A 64 2.17 -13.69 0.29
C VAL A 64 1.96 -14.02 1.75
N ARG A 65 2.46 -15.19 2.16
CA ARG A 65 2.26 -15.76 3.48
C ARG A 65 3.58 -16.06 4.18
N ARG A 66 3.54 -16.00 5.51
CA ARG A 66 4.57 -16.58 6.36
C ARG A 66 3.90 -17.33 7.48
N LYS A 67 4.21 -18.61 7.65
CA LYS A 67 3.63 -19.47 8.70
C LYS A 67 2.09 -19.38 8.71
N ASN A 68 1.48 -19.40 7.52
CA ASN A 68 0.03 -19.30 7.33
C ASN A 68 -0.60 -17.93 7.74
N VAL A 69 0.20 -16.87 7.82
CA VAL A 69 -0.26 -15.49 8.06
C VAL A 69 -0.07 -14.67 6.79
N ASP A 70 -1.11 -13.97 6.35
CA ASP A 70 -1.06 -13.07 5.20
C ASP A 70 -0.22 -11.82 5.53
N ILE A 71 0.85 -11.62 4.75
CA ILE A 71 1.81 -10.52 4.94
C ILE A 71 1.93 -9.62 3.71
N GLY A 72 1.27 -9.96 2.62
CA GLY A 72 1.25 -9.16 1.41
C GLY A 72 0.38 -9.76 0.32
N GLU A 73 0.37 -9.09 -0.83
CA GLU A 73 -0.47 -9.44 -1.97
C GLU A 73 0.22 -9.11 -3.29
N VAL A 74 0.05 -10.00 -4.28
CA VAL A 74 0.48 -9.77 -5.65
C VAL A 74 -0.47 -8.76 -6.29
N LEU A 75 0.05 -7.62 -6.73
CA LEU A 75 -0.72 -6.58 -7.42
C LEU A 75 -0.74 -6.79 -8.92
N GLU A 76 0.39 -7.19 -9.49
CA GLU A 76 0.58 -7.27 -10.94
C GLU A 76 1.55 -8.38 -11.31
N LEU A 77 1.28 -9.01 -12.45
CA LEU A 77 2.10 -10.01 -13.09
C LEU A 77 2.59 -9.42 -14.42
N SER A 78 3.89 -9.35 -14.62
CA SER A 78 4.49 -8.83 -15.86
C SER A 78 5.55 -9.80 -16.37
N LEU A 79 5.75 -9.84 -17.68
CA LEU A 79 6.85 -10.59 -18.28
C LEU A 79 8.11 -9.72 -18.30
N SER A 80 9.27 -10.30 -18.01
CA SER A 80 10.56 -9.61 -18.15
C SER A 80 10.81 -9.23 -19.60
N GLU A 81 11.66 -8.23 -19.84
CA GLU A 81 12.05 -7.80 -21.19
C GLU A 81 12.67 -8.96 -21.99
N ASP A 82 13.44 -9.82 -21.32
CA ASP A 82 14.05 -11.01 -21.91
C ASP A 82 13.07 -12.16 -22.17
N THR A 83 11.78 -12.03 -21.81
CA THR A 83 10.73 -13.06 -21.98
C THR A 83 10.95 -14.37 -21.17
N ASP A 84 12.14 -14.60 -20.62
CA ASP A 84 12.49 -15.82 -19.88
C ASP A 84 11.97 -15.87 -18.44
N ASN A 85 11.64 -14.71 -17.86
CA ASN A 85 11.22 -14.60 -16.46
C ASN A 85 9.93 -13.81 -16.32
N VAL A 86 9.18 -14.08 -15.25
CA VAL A 86 7.99 -13.35 -14.84
C VAL A 86 8.34 -12.48 -13.64
N VAL A 87 8.07 -11.18 -13.73
CA VAL A 87 8.27 -10.21 -12.67
C VAL A 87 6.92 -9.93 -11.99
N LEU A 88 6.86 -10.21 -10.69
CA LEU A 88 5.71 -9.95 -9.83
C LEU A 88 5.89 -8.64 -9.10
N SER A 89 4.89 -7.76 -9.16
CA SER A 89 4.80 -6.62 -8.25
C SER A 89 3.97 -7.01 -7.05
N VAL A 90 4.60 -7.05 -5.87
CA VAL A 90 3.97 -7.45 -4.62
C VAL A 90 3.94 -6.27 -3.67
N ARG A 91 2.79 -6.01 -3.05
CA ARG A 91 2.67 -5.06 -1.94
C ARG A 91 2.71 -5.82 -0.63
N VAL A 92 3.75 -5.56 0.14
CA VAL A 92 3.93 -6.11 1.48
C VAL A 92 3.23 -5.18 2.47
N TYR A 93 2.57 -5.75 3.48
CA TYR A 93 1.94 -4.95 4.52
C TYR A 93 2.99 -4.26 5.40
N LYS A 94 2.65 -3.08 5.93
CA LYS A 94 3.58 -2.25 6.72
C LYS A 94 4.18 -3.01 7.92
N HIS A 95 3.41 -3.88 8.58
CA HIS A 95 3.86 -4.67 9.73
C HIS A 95 4.85 -5.80 9.35
N ALA A 96 4.92 -6.16 8.07
CA ALA A 96 5.82 -7.19 7.56
C ALA A 96 7.01 -6.59 6.79
N ALA A 97 7.07 -5.26 6.64
CA ALA A 97 8.14 -4.58 5.92
C ALA A 97 9.53 -4.88 6.53
N ASP A 98 9.62 -4.99 7.87
CA ASP A 98 10.88 -5.26 8.57
C ASP A 98 11.43 -6.68 8.35
N LEU A 99 10.62 -7.56 7.75
CA LEU A 99 11.00 -8.93 7.37
C LEU A 99 11.66 -9.01 6.00
N LEU A 100 11.69 -7.90 5.23
CA LEU A 100 12.29 -7.81 3.91
C LEU A 100 13.79 -7.52 4.03
N ARG A 101 14.58 -8.58 4.12
CA ARG A 101 16.04 -8.55 4.14
C ARG A 101 16.58 -8.94 2.78
N GLU A 102 17.81 -8.57 2.46
CA GLU A 102 18.46 -8.93 1.18
C GLU A 102 18.43 -10.45 0.90
N ASP A 103 18.53 -11.25 1.96
CA ASP A 103 18.57 -12.71 1.91
C ASP A 103 17.19 -13.36 2.17
N SER A 104 16.12 -12.56 2.15
CA SER A 104 14.74 -13.07 2.22
C SER A 104 14.42 -13.91 0.97
N LYS A 105 13.78 -15.06 1.20
CA LYS A 105 13.46 -16.03 0.15
C LYS A 105 11.97 -16.10 -0.08
N PHE A 106 11.58 -16.17 -1.34
CA PHE A 106 10.20 -16.29 -1.77
C PHE A 106 10.03 -17.50 -2.67
N TRP A 107 8.97 -18.28 -2.47
CA TRP A 107 8.68 -19.43 -3.34
C TRP A 107 7.19 -19.68 -3.43
N VAL A 108 6.77 -20.27 -4.56
CA VAL A 108 5.36 -20.62 -4.80
C VAL A 108 5.05 -21.97 -4.15
N VAL A 109 4.07 -21.99 -3.26
CA VAL A 109 3.53 -23.21 -2.65
C VAL A 109 2.25 -23.60 -3.38
N ARG A 110 2.23 -24.81 -3.91
CA ARG A 110 1.09 -25.39 -4.63
C ARG A 110 0.46 -26.53 -3.83
N PRO A 111 -0.87 -26.63 -3.76
CA PRO A 111 -1.52 -27.78 -3.15
C PRO A 111 -1.21 -29.05 -3.96
N ARG A 112 -0.80 -30.13 -3.28
CA ARG A 112 -0.62 -31.45 -3.90
C ARG A 112 -1.77 -32.37 -3.51
N ILE A 113 -2.40 -33.00 -4.49
CA ILE A 113 -3.53 -33.92 -4.27
C ILE A 113 -2.97 -35.36 -4.23
N GLY A 114 -3.08 -36.02 -3.08
CA GLY A 114 -2.73 -37.44 -2.92
C GLY A 114 -3.93 -38.36 -3.12
N LYS A 115 -3.70 -39.64 -3.46
CA LYS A 115 -4.73 -40.67 -3.71
C LYS A 115 -5.45 -41.19 -2.44
N GLY A 116 -5.27 -40.56 -1.27
CA GLY A 116 -5.70 -41.08 0.04
C GLY A 116 -6.96 -40.46 0.65
N GLY A 117 -7.70 -39.63 -0.08
CA GLY A 117 -8.89 -38.93 0.43
C GLY A 117 -8.64 -37.45 0.73
N VAL A 118 -9.72 -36.68 0.82
CA VAL A 118 -9.68 -35.21 0.86
C VAL A 118 -9.67 -34.71 2.31
N SER A 119 -8.49 -34.43 2.85
CA SER A 119 -8.34 -33.51 3.98
C SER A 119 -7.80 -32.18 3.45
N GLY A 120 -8.48 -31.07 3.76
CA GLY A 120 -8.08 -29.73 3.28
C GLY A 120 -8.74 -29.26 1.98
N LEU A 121 -10.07 -29.43 1.82
CA LEU A 121 -10.83 -28.79 0.72
C LEU A 121 -10.58 -27.27 0.63
N SER A 122 -10.28 -26.61 1.75
CA SER A 122 -9.94 -25.18 1.79
C SER A 122 -8.73 -24.83 0.91
N THR A 123 -7.72 -25.70 0.82
CA THR A 123 -6.52 -25.49 -0.02
C THR A 123 -6.73 -25.74 -1.51
N LEU A 124 -7.74 -26.53 -1.90
CA LEU A 124 -8.11 -26.66 -3.31
C LEU A 124 -8.75 -25.39 -3.86
N LEU A 125 -9.52 -24.70 -3.02
CA LEU A 125 -10.19 -23.44 -3.38
C LEU A 125 -9.26 -22.22 -3.28
N SER A 126 -8.23 -22.29 -2.42
CA SER A 126 -7.35 -21.14 -2.13
C SER A 126 -6.29 -20.85 -3.21
N GLY A 127 -6.10 -21.76 -4.17
CA GLY A 127 -5.10 -21.60 -5.22
C GLY A 127 -3.65 -21.67 -4.71
N ALA A 128 -2.69 -21.38 -5.60
CA ALA A 128 -1.29 -21.27 -5.19
C ALA A 128 -1.07 -19.95 -4.41
N TYR A 129 -0.16 -19.98 -3.45
CA TYR A 129 0.26 -18.81 -2.70
C TYR A 129 1.78 -18.71 -2.67
N ILE A 130 2.31 -17.53 -2.35
CA ILE A 130 3.75 -17.31 -2.20
C ILE A 130 4.08 -17.39 -0.72
N GLU A 131 5.02 -18.23 -0.32
CA GLU A 131 5.55 -18.26 1.04
C GLU A 131 6.86 -17.45 1.11
N MET A 132 7.07 -16.75 2.22
CA MET A 132 8.26 -15.95 2.49
C MET A 132 9.01 -16.46 3.72
N SER A 133 10.32 -16.65 3.58
CA SER A 133 11.24 -16.75 4.71
C SER A 133 12.01 -15.44 4.88
N PRO A 134 11.99 -14.81 6.07
CA PRO A 134 12.85 -13.68 6.34
C PRO A 134 14.31 -14.12 6.33
N GLY A 135 15.17 -13.23 5.86
CA GLY A 135 16.60 -13.36 5.97
C GLY A 135 17.15 -12.89 7.33
N SER A 136 18.47 -12.99 7.49
CA SER A 136 19.21 -12.55 8.68
C SER A 136 20.09 -11.32 8.43
N SER A 137 20.12 -10.79 7.20
CA SER A 137 20.91 -9.61 6.89
C SER A 137 20.36 -8.33 7.55
N ASP A 138 21.27 -7.41 7.83
CA ASP A 138 20.96 -6.06 8.27
C ASP A 138 20.45 -5.17 7.12
N GLU A 139 20.74 -5.54 5.87
CA GLU A 139 20.35 -4.77 4.69
C GLU A 139 18.93 -5.14 4.22
N THR A 140 18.14 -4.11 3.88
CA THR A 140 16.80 -4.29 3.33
C THR A 140 16.82 -4.26 1.81
N ALA A 141 16.11 -5.19 1.18
CA ALA A 141 15.97 -5.23 -0.28
C ALA A 141 14.51 -5.07 -0.72
N ARG A 142 14.32 -4.60 -1.95
CA ARG A 142 13.01 -4.50 -2.61
C ARG A 142 12.92 -5.33 -3.89
N GLU A 143 14.02 -5.94 -4.29
CA GLU A 143 14.11 -6.77 -5.49
C GLU A 143 14.63 -8.14 -5.09
N PHE A 144 13.94 -9.18 -5.56
CA PHE A 144 14.17 -10.58 -5.19
C PHE A 144 14.09 -11.47 -6.42
N THR A 145 14.74 -12.64 -6.37
CA THR A 145 14.75 -13.66 -7.43
C THR A 145 14.51 -15.04 -6.82
#